data_AF-A0A8T4GBZ7-F1
#
_entry.id   AF-A0A8T4GBZ7-F1
#
_cell.length_a   1.000
_cell.length_b   1.000
_cell.length_c   1.000
_cell.angle_alpha   90.00
_cell.angle_beta   90.00
_cell.angle_gamma   90.00
#
_symmetry.space_group_name_H-M   'P 1'
#
loop_
_entity.id
_entity.type
_entity.pdbx_description
1 polymer ?
#
loop_
_entity_poly.entity_id
_entity_poly.type
_entity_poly.pdbx_seq_one_letter_code
_entity_poly.pdbx_strand_id
1 'polypeptide(L)' 'MGVLDAFGSLASALLAGVVMLAFAILSLFVTVVVVDVAAGIGRLNPDDSYVVLGATILASAAIIAGGVGFAVPEGET' A
#
# COMPACT_ATOMS: atom_id res chain seq x y z
N MET A 1 12.27 31.94 -2.55
CA MET A 1 12.18 30.53 -2.98
C MET A 1 13.53 30.15 -3.55
N GLY A 2 14.49 29.94 -2.66
CA GLY A 2 15.86 29.65 -3.07
C GLY A 2 15.99 28.23 -3.59
N VAL A 3 17.01 27.98 -4.40
CA VAL A 3 17.36 26.64 -4.89
C VAL A 3 17.48 25.64 -3.72
N LEU A 4 17.96 26.09 -2.55
CA LEU A 4 18.05 25.29 -1.32
C LEU A 4 16.68 24.86 -0.77
N ASP A 5 15.63 25.68 -0.90
CA ASP A 5 14.26 25.30 -0.48
C ASP A 5 13.71 24.19 -1.38
N ALA A 6 13.99 24.26 -2.69
CA ALA A 6 13.57 23.25 -3.67
C ALA A 6 14.30 21.90 -3.49
N PHE A 7 15.58 21.93 -3.10
CA PHE A 7 16.30 20.69 -2.73
C PHE A 7 15.76 20.09 -1.43
N GLY A 8 15.39 20.91 -0.45
CA GLY A 8 14.76 20.46 0.80
C GLY A 8 13.39 19.80 0.58
N SER A 9 12.56 20.36 -0.30
CA SER A 9 11.26 19.77 -0.65
C SER A 9 11.41 18.46 -1.43
N LEU A 10 12.38 18.37 -2.34
CA LEU A 10 12.68 17.14 -3.07
C LEU A 10 13.14 16.02 -2.13
N ALA A 11 14.06 16.33 -1.21
CA ALA A 11 14.54 15.36 -0.22
C ALA A 11 13.40 14.85 0.67
N SER A 12 12.50 15.74 1.09
CA SER A 12 11.33 15.38 1.91
C SER A 12 10.34 14.52 1.13
N ALA A 13 10.05 14.86 -0.13
CA ALA A 13 9.17 14.07 -0.98
C ALA A 13 9.74 12.67 -1.27
N LEU A 14 11.05 12.57 -1.49
CA LEU A 14 11.72 11.29 -1.69
C LEU A 14 11.64 10.42 -0.43
N LEU A 15 11.91 11.00 0.74
CA LEU A 15 11.81 10.27 2.01
C LEU A 15 10.37 9.80 2.27
N ALA A 16 9.38 10.65 2.01
CA ALA A 16 7.97 10.28 2.10
C ALA A 16 7.61 9.13 1.15
N GLY A 17 8.10 9.18 -0.09
CA GLY A 17 7.92 8.12 -1.08
C GLY A 17 8.54 6.79 -0.64
N VAL A 18 9.74 6.82 -0.05
CA VAL A 18 10.42 5.61 0.47
C VAL A 18 9.63 4.98 1.62
N VAL A 19 9.13 5.80 2.55
CA VAL A 19 8.31 5.31 3.67
C VAL A 19 7.01 4.70 3.14
N MET A 20 6.33 5.38 2.22
CA MET A 20 5.11 4.89 1.58
C MET A 20 5.35 3.56 0.85
N LEU A 21 6.47 3.43 0.13
CA LEU A 21 6.87 2.19 -0.55
C LEU A 21 7.10 1.05 0.46
N ALA A 22 7.77 1.31 1.59
CA ALA A 22 7.98 0.30 2.62
C ALA A 22 6.63 -0.20 3.18
N PHE A 23 5.68 0.70 3.45
CA PHE A 23 4.33 0.33 3.88
C PHE A 23 3.56 -0.44 2.81
N ALA A 24 3.69 -0.09 1.53
CA ALA A 24 3.08 -0.82 0.43
C ALA A 24 3.61 -2.26 0.33
N ILE A 25 4.92 -2.45 0.49
CA ILE A 25 5.54 -3.79 0.51
C ILE A 25 5.03 -4.60 1.70
N LEU A 26 5.05 -4.03 2.90
CA LEU A 26 4.52 -4.69 4.11
C LEU A 26 3.04 -5.07 3.95
N SER A 27 2.24 -4.18 3.40
CA SER A 27 0.82 -4.41 3.10
C SER A 27 0.63 -5.64 2.22
N LEU A 28 1.43 -5.80 1.15
CA LEU A 28 1.36 -6.95 0.26
C LEU A 28 1.64 -8.27 1.01
N PHE A 29 2.71 -8.33 1.81
CA PHE A 29 3.07 -9.53 2.56
C PHE A 29 1.98 -9.95 3.54
N VAL A 30 1.45 -9.01 4.32
CA VAL A 30 0.34 -9.28 5.24
C VAL A 30 -0.90 -9.76 4.47
N THR A 31 -1.19 -9.15 3.32
CA THR A 31 -2.35 -9.54 2.50
C THR A 31 -2.24 -10.97 1.98
N VAL A 32 -1.05 -11.44 1.58
CA VAL A 32 -0.84 -12.84 1.16
C VAL A 32 -1.20 -13.81 2.29
N VAL A 33 -0.76 -13.53 3.51
CA VAL A 33 -1.09 -14.34 4.70
C VAL A 33 -2.60 -14.36 4.95
N VAL A 34 -3.27 -13.21 4.81
CA VAL A 34 -4.72 -13.12 4.99
C VAL A 34 -5.47 -13.95 3.95
N VAL A 35 -5.05 -13.90 2.69
CA VAL A 35 -5.71 -14.66 1.60
C VAL A 35 -5.50 -16.17 1.77
N ASP A 36 -4.31 -16.60 2.19
CA ASP A 36 -4.03 -18.02 2.47
C ASP A 36 -4.90 -18.56 3.61
N VAL A 37 -4.96 -17.84 4.73
CA VAL A 37 -5.82 -18.17 5.87
C VAL A 37 -7.30 -18.21 5.45
N ALA A 38 -7.74 -17.25 4.63
CA ALA A 38 -9.12 -17.21 4.13
C ALA A 38 -9.46 -18.43 3.27
N ALA A 39 -8.54 -18.88 2.40
CA ALA A 39 -8.70 -20.09 1.61
C ALA A 39 -8.79 -21.34 2.51
N GLY A 40 -7.96 -21.41 3.55
CA GLY A 40 -7.99 -22.48 4.55
C GLY A 40 -9.33 -22.59 5.29
N ILE A 41 -9.93 -21.46 5.66
CA ILE A 41 -11.28 -21.43 6.28
C ILE A 41 -12.34 -21.99 5.31
N GLY A 42 -12.19 -21.71 4.01
CA GLY A 42 -13.06 -22.22 2.95
C GLY A 42 -12.86 -23.71 2.60
N ARG A 43 -11.90 -24.40 3.23
CA ARG A 43 -11.44 -25.75 2.83
C ARG A 43 -11.02 -25.83 1.35
N LEU A 44 -10.55 -24.71 0.81
CA LEU A 44 -9.96 -24.66 -0.53
C LEU A 44 -8.46 -24.94 -0.40
N ASN A 45 -7.89 -25.59 -1.42
CA ASN A 45 -6.45 -25.79 -1.52
C ASN A 45 -5.94 -25.16 -2.83
N PRO A 46 -5.97 -23.82 -2.93
CA PRO A 46 -5.49 -23.12 -4.12
C PRO A 46 -3.97 -23.25 -4.23
N ASP A 47 -3.46 -23.27 -5.47
CA ASP A 47 -2.02 -23.11 -5.67
C ASP A 47 -1.56 -21.74 -5.16
N ASP A 48 -0.32 -21.65 -4.68
CA ASP A 48 0.30 -20.42 -4.15
C ASP A 48 0.18 -19.24 -5.13
N SER A 49 0.22 -19.53 -6.44
CA SER A 49 0.04 -18.53 -7.50
C SER A 49 -1.29 -17.79 -7.40
N TYR A 50 -2.38 -18.47 -7.04
CA TYR A 50 -3.70 -17.87 -6.87
C TYR A 50 -3.81 -17.06 -5.57
N VAL A 51 -3.14 -17.51 -4.51
CA VAL A 51 -3.06 -16.76 -3.25
C VAL A 51 -2.35 -15.43 -3.47
N VAL A 52 -1.20 -15.44 -4.16
CA VAL A 52 -0.43 -14.24 -4.48
C VAL A 52 -1.20 -13.33 -5.45
N LEU A 53 -1.88 -13.89 -6.45
CA LEU A 53 -2.70 -13.10 -7.38
C LEU A 53 -3.89 -12.44 -6.68
N GLY A 54 -4.61 -13.18 -5.84
CA GLY A 54 -5.71 -12.62 -5.04
C GLY A 54 -5.22 -11.55 -4.07
N ALA A 55 -4.07 -11.78 -3.44
CA ALA A 55 -3.47 -10.84 -2.51
C ALA A 55 -2.95 -9.56 -3.18
N THR A 56 -2.35 -9.66 -4.38
CA THR A 56 -1.89 -8.47 -5.13
C THR A 56 -3.07 -7.60 -5.56
N ILE A 57 -4.16 -8.19 -6.03
CA ILE A 57 -5.39 -7.46 -6.35
C ILE A 57 -5.96 -6.78 -5.10
N LEU A 58 -6.09 -7.51 -3.99
CA LEU A 58 -6.63 -6.96 -2.74
C LEU A 58 -5.72 -5.86 -2.15
N ALA A 59 -4.40 -6.05 -2.17
CA ALA A 59 -3.43 -5.07 -1.72
C ALA A 59 -3.50 -3.80 -2.56
N SER A 60 -3.66 -3.92 -3.89
CA SER A 60 -3.84 -2.75 -4.77
C SER A 60 -5.09 -1.94 -4.40
N ALA A 61 -6.21 -2.61 -4.15
CA ALA A 61 -7.45 -1.96 -3.73
C ALA A 61 -7.29 -1.28 -2.36
N ALA A 62 -6.64 -1.95 -1.40
CA ALA A 62 -6.38 -1.40 -0.08
C ALA A 62 -5.45 -0.17 -0.12
N ILE A 63 -4.39 -0.21 -0.95
CA ILE A 63 -3.47 0.92 -1.14
C ILE A 63 -4.20 2.11 -1.77
N ILE A 64 -5.03 1.87 -2.80
CA ILE A 64 -5.82 2.94 -3.42
C ILE A 64 -6.81 3.53 -2.40
N ALA A 65 -7.54 2.69 -1.66
CA ALA A 65 -8.49 3.11 -0.64
C ALA A 65 -7.82 3.90 0.51
N GLY A 66 -6.65 3.49 0.97
CA GLY A 66 -5.87 4.23 1.95
C GLY A 66 -5.30 5.54 1.40
N GLY A 67 -4.84 5.53 0.14
CA GLY A 67 -4.29 6.69 -0.53
C GLY A 67 -5.30 7.81 -0.80
N VAL A 68 -6.55 7.46 -1.15
CA VAL A 68 -7.61 8.47 -1.34
C VAL A 68 -8.01 9.17 -0.04
N GLY A 69 -7.85 8.52 1.11
CA GLY A 69 -8.11 9.12 2.43
C GLY A 69 -7.14 10.26 2.79
N PHE A 70 -5.91 10.24 2.25
CA PHE A 70 -4.92 11.31 2.44
C PHE A 70 -5.12 12.52 1.51
N ALA A 71 -6.03 12.43 0.54
CA ALA A 71 -6.23 13.47 -0.46
C ALA A 71 -7.27 14.53 -0.07
N VAL A 72 -7.99 14.35 1.05
CA VAL A 72 -8.95 15.35 1.56
C VAL A 72 -8.15 16.52 2.16
N PRO A 73 -8.25 17.74 1.61
CA PRO A 73 -7.59 18.91 2.18
C PRO A 73 -8.24 19.27 3.52
N GLU A 74 -7.42 19.44 4.56
CA GLU A 74 -7.83 20.05 5.82
C GLU A 74 -8.24 21.51 5.56
N GLY A 75 -9.54 21.78 5.35
CA GLY A 75 -10.02 23.14 5.06
C GLY A 75 -11.42 23.27 4.46
N GLU A 76 -12.11 22.18 4.13
CA GLU A 76 -13.48 22.24 3.62
C GLU A 76 -14.47 21.69 4.66
N THR A 77 -14.80 22.52 5.66
CA THR A 77 -15.99 22.39 6.53
C THR A 77 -16.73 23.71 6.58
#